data_AF-A0A2N9F5M5-F1
#
_entry.id   AF-A0A2N9F5M5-F1
#
_cell.length_a   1.000
_cell.length_b   1.000
_cell.length_c   1.000
_cell.angle_alpha   90.00
_cell.angle_beta   90.00
_cell.angle_gamma   90.00
#
_symmetry.space_group_name_H-M   'P 1'
#
loop_
_entity.id
_entity.type
_entity.pdbx_description
1 polymer ?
#
loop_
_entity_poly.entity_id
_entity_poly.type
_entity_poly.pdbx_seq_one_letter_code
_entity_poly.pdbx_strand_id
1 'polypeptide(L)'
;MGNKLGRRRQVIDEKYTRPQGLYNHKDVDHKKLRKLILESKLAPCYPGDEECTCNLEECPICFLYYPSLNRSRCCMKSICTVVRCPFCKTENYAVEYRGVKTKEEKGLEQIEEQRVIEAKIRMRQQEIQDEEERMLKRQELGYSGGNMSPVGVEYSSVAVPSSRTPVESEEIVASLNSSPSPMIRPPPRTNR
;
A
#
# COMPACT_ATOMS: atom_id res chain seq x y z
N MET A 1 -20.42 20.29 -28.94
CA MET A 1 -21.70 20.15 -28.21
C MET A 1 -21.41 19.61 -26.83
N GLY A 2 -21.62 20.40 -25.78
CA GLY A 2 -21.20 20.07 -24.41
C GLY A 2 -22.27 19.26 -23.67
N ASN A 3 -21.95 18.01 -23.33
CA ASN A 3 -22.79 17.18 -22.49
C ASN A 3 -22.81 17.75 -21.06
N LYS A 4 -23.82 18.56 -20.75
CA LYS A 4 -24.17 18.93 -19.37
C LYS A 4 -24.89 17.73 -18.74
N LEU A 5 -24.15 16.68 -18.42
CA LEU A 5 -24.64 15.66 -17.49
C LEU A 5 -24.84 16.38 -16.15
N GLY A 6 -26.07 16.77 -15.87
CA GLY A 6 -26.45 17.30 -14.56
C GLY A 6 -26.14 16.25 -13.52
N ARG A 7 -24.98 16.38 -12.86
CA ARG A 7 -24.64 15.56 -11.69
C ARG A 7 -25.80 15.67 -10.73
N ARG A 8 -26.51 14.56 -10.52
CA ARG A 8 -27.55 14.43 -9.50
C ARG A 8 -26.93 14.93 -8.19
N ARG A 9 -27.44 16.05 -7.66
CA ARG A 9 -26.92 16.64 -6.42
C ARG A 9 -26.99 15.57 -5.33
N GLN A 10 -25.84 15.14 -4.82
CA GLN A 10 -25.79 14.25 -3.67
C GLN A 10 -26.46 14.95 -2.50
N VAL A 11 -27.36 14.26 -1.81
CA VAL A 11 -27.95 14.75 -0.57
C VAL A 11 -26.87 14.63 0.50
N ILE A 12 -26.24 15.76 0.83
CA ILE A 12 -25.21 15.84 1.87
C ILE A 12 -25.89 16.23 3.18
N ASP A 13 -25.70 15.41 4.21
CA ASP A 13 -26.19 15.71 5.57
C ASP A 13 -25.54 16.99 6.11
N GLU A 14 -26.31 17.82 6.80
CA GLU A 14 -25.87 19.11 7.34
C GLU A 14 -24.63 18.98 8.24
N LYS A 15 -24.47 17.86 8.95
CA LYS A 15 -23.30 17.59 9.79
C LYS A 15 -21.97 17.52 9.03
N TYR A 16 -21.99 17.23 7.73
CA TYR A 16 -20.80 17.20 6.87
C TYR A 16 -20.57 18.53 6.12
N THR A 17 -21.35 19.56 6.41
CA THR A 17 -21.17 20.91 5.82
C THR A 17 -20.37 21.85 6.74
N ARG A 18 -19.88 21.32 7.85
CA ARG A 18 -19.12 22.07 8.87
C ARG A 18 -17.80 21.36 9.15
N PRO A 19 -16.72 22.09 9.47
CA PRO A 19 -15.45 21.48 9.82
C PRO A 19 -15.61 20.53 11.00
N GLN A 20 -14.95 19.37 10.94
CA GLN A 20 -14.94 18.37 11.99
C GLN A 20 -13.54 18.32 12.62
N GLY A 21 -13.47 18.19 13.94
CA GLY A 21 -12.21 17.99 14.66
C GLY A 21 -11.73 19.17 15.52
N LEU A 22 -10.48 19.02 15.99
CA LEU A 22 -9.86 19.78 17.09
C LEU A 22 -9.27 21.14 16.70
N TYR A 23 -9.06 21.40 15.40
CA TYR A 23 -8.44 22.66 14.95
C TYR A 23 -9.46 23.79 14.92
N ASN A 24 -9.12 24.90 15.58
CA ASN A 24 -10.00 26.03 15.71
C ASN A 24 -10.04 26.84 14.42
N HIS A 25 -11.09 26.68 13.63
CA HIS A 25 -11.28 27.32 12.34
C HIS A 25 -11.93 28.71 12.48
N LYS A 26 -11.35 29.60 13.31
CA LYS A 26 -11.91 30.93 13.59
C LYS A 26 -12.09 31.80 12.34
N ASP A 27 -11.25 31.57 11.33
CA ASP A 27 -11.23 32.37 10.11
C ASP A 27 -12.10 31.78 8.98
N VAL A 28 -12.82 30.67 9.22
CA VAL A 28 -13.66 30.02 8.21
C VAL A 28 -15.10 30.51 8.33
N ASP A 29 -15.58 31.19 7.29
CA ASP A 29 -17.00 31.54 7.15
C ASP A 29 -17.83 30.27 6.87
N HIS A 30 -18.46 29.74 7.91
CA HIS A 30 -19.26 28.51 7.84
C HIS A 30 -20.43 28.62 6.84
N LYS A 31 -20.99 29.82 6.60
CA LYS A 31 -22.08 29.99 5.61
C LYS A 31 -21.54 29.84 4.20
N LYS A 32 -20.38 30.45 3.91
CA LYS A 32 -19.70 30.30 2.62
C LYS A 32 -19.24 28.86 2.41
N LEU A 33 -18.66 28.22 3.44
CA LEU A 33 -18.24 26.82 3.37
C LEU A 33 -19.42 25.91 3.02
N ARG A 34 -20.53 26.00 3.77
CA ARG A 34 -21.75 25.24 3.49
C ARG A 34 -22.25 25.46 2.06
N LYS A 35 -22.28 26.72 1.60
CA LYS A 35 -22.70 27.06 0.23
C LYS A 35 -21.78 26.39 -0.80
N LEU A 36 -20.47 26.46 -0.62
CA LEU A 36 -19.50 25.84 -1.53
C LEU A 36 -19.63 24.30 -1.57
N ILE A 37 -19.89 23.66 -0.43
CA ILE A 37 -20.11 22.20 -0.37
C ILE A 37 -21.40 21.82 -1.10
N LEU A 38 -22.51 22.51 -0.83
CA LEU A 38 -23.80 22.24 -1.48
C LEU A 38 -23.79 22.56 -2.98
N GLU A 39 -22.99 23.53 -3.41
CA GLU A 39 -22.72 23.84 -4.82
C GLU A 39 -21.72 22.87 -5.46
N SER A 40 -21.22 21.86 -4.74
CA SER A 40 -20.19 20.91 -5.20
C SER A 40 -18.89 21.59 -5.66
N LYS A 41 -18.56 22.75 -5.08
CA LYS A 41 -17.28 23.44 -5.28
C LYS A 41 -16.21 22.99 -4.29
N LEU A 42 -16.63 22.44 -3.16
CA LEU A 42 -15.77 21.84 -2.13
C LEU A 42 -16.29 20.45 -1.75
N ALA A 43 -15.38 19.56 -1.39
CA ALA A 43 -15.69 18.26 -0.82
C ALA A 43 -16.37 18.43 0.56
N PRO A 44 -17.34 17.57 0.92
CA PRO A 44 -17.92 17.55 2.26
C PRO A 44 -16.86 17.27 3.34
N CYS A 45 -17.08 17.81 4.54
CA CYS A 45 -16.24 17.59 5.70
C CYS A 45 -16.57 16.24 6.36
N TYR A 46 -16.27 15.13 5.69
CA TYR A 46 -16.38 13.80 6.28
C TYR A 46 -15.29 13.59 7.34
N PRO A 47 -15.56 12.77 8.38
CA PRO A 47 -14.49 12.28 9.26
C PRO A 47 -13.55 11.39 8.44
N GLY A 48 -12.27 11.41 8.79
CA GLY A 48 -11.28 10.52 8.19
C GLY A 48 -11.33 9.14 8.85
N ASP A 49 -11.05 8.11 8.06
CA ASP A 49 -10.91 6.72 8.50
C ASP A 49 -9.43 6.31 8.49
N GLU A 50 -9.02 5.43 9.38
CA GLU A 50 -7.66 4.85 9.40
C GLU A 50 -7.57 3.62 8.48
N GLU A 51 -8.70 2.95 8.21
CA GLU A 51 -8.75 1.76 7.36
C GLU A 51 -9.01 2.10 5.89
N CYS A 52 -8.19 1.49 5.02
CA CYS A 52 -8.37 1.58 3.59
C CYS A 52 -9.52 0.67 3.14
N THR A 53 -10.62 1.27 2.67
CA THR A 53 -11.67 0.55 1.94
C THR A 53 -11.59 0.89 0.46
N CYS A 54 -12.07 0.00 -0.41
CA CYS A 54 -12.01 0.12 -1.88
C CYS A 54 -12.69 1.37 -2.49
N ASN A 55 -13.23 2.28 -1.67
CA ASN A 55 -13.97 3.47 -2.10
C ASN A 55 -13.46 4.79 -1.48
N LEU A 56 -12.38 4.76 -0.70
CA LEU A 56 -11.84 5.95 -0.04
C LEU A 56 -10.53 6.39 -0.72
N GLU A 57 -10.29 7.70 -0.73
CA GLU A 57 -9.03 8.29 -1.15
C GLU A 57 -8.20 8.68 0.08
N GLU A 58 -6.92 8.35 0.07
CA GLU A 58 -5.97 8.72 1.13
C GLU A 58 -5.57 10.19 1.00
N CYS A 59 -5.59 10.91 2.12
CA CYS A 59 -5.05 12.26 2.19
C CYS A 59 -3.55 12.22 2.53
N PRO A 60 -2.64 12.69 1.65
CA PRO A 60 -1.19 12.70 1.88
C PRO A 60 -0.70 13.61 3.02
N ILE A 61 -1.60 14.35 3.70
CA ILE A 61 -1.24 15.22 4.83
C ILE A 61 -1.49 14.52 6.16
N CYS A 62 -2.66 13.88 6.30
CA CYS A 62 -3.09 13.27 7.55
C CYS A 62 -3.12 11.74 7.50
N PHE A 63 -2.85 11.13 6.33
CA PHE A 63 -2.84 9.69 6.10
C PHE A 63 -4.18 9.00 6.37
N LEU A 64 -5.26 9.79 6.51
CA LEU A 64 -6.62 9.29 6.67
C LEU A 64 -7.31 9.14 5.32
N TYR A 65 -8.25 8.21 5.28
CA TYR A 65 -9.07 7.86 4.14
C TYR A 65 -10.41 8.61 4.17
N TYR A 66 -10.81 9.19 3.03
CA TYR A 66 -12.04 9.94 2.90
C TYR A 66 -12.84 9.52 1.66
N PRO A 67 -14.20 9.57 1.69
CA PRO A 67 -15.02 9.25 0.52
C PRO A 67 -14.77 10.14 -0.69
N SER A 68 -14.27 11.35 -0.44
CA SER A 68 -14.02 12.33 -1.48
C SER A 68 -13.10 13.43 -0.96
N LEU A 69 -12.14 13.87 -1.78
CA LEU A 69 -11.17 14.90 -1.43
C LEU A 69 -11.22 16.09 -2.38
N ASN A 70 -10.69 17.24 -1.94
CA ASN A 70 -10.49 18.40 -2.79
C ASN A 70 -9.20 18.21 -3.59
N ARG A 71 -9.17 18.59 -4.88
CA ARG A 71 -7.94 18.56 -5.69
C ARG A 71 -7.37 19.96 -5.81
N SER A 72 -6.09 20.13 -5.48
CA SER A 72 -5.39 21.40 -5.66
C SER A 72 -5.28 21.77 -7.15
N ARG A 73 -5.47 23.05 -7.49
CA ARG A 73 -5.31 23.49 -8.89
C ARG A 73 -3.86 23.55 -9.36
N CYS A 74 -2.90 23.78 -8.46
CA CYS A 74 -1.48 23.90 -8.85
C CYS A 74 -0.84 22.55 -9.21
N CYS A 75 -1.16 21.49 -8.47
CA CYS A 75 -0.45 20.21 -8.57
C CYS A 75 -1.37 18.98 -8.56
N MET A 76 -2.68 19.20 -8.62
CA MET A 76 -3.70 18.15 -8.74
C MET A 76 -3.69 17.12 -7.60
N LYS A 77 -3.12 17.47 -6.45
CA LYS A 77 -3.07 16.59 -5.28
C LYS A 77 -4.41 16.63 -4.54
N SER A 78 -4.92 15.45 -4.19
CA SER A 78 -6.12 15.25 -3.37
C SER A 78 -5.79 15.54 -1.90
N ILE A 79 -6.49 16.47 -1.26
CA ILE A 79 -6.31 16.80 0.17
C ILE A 79 -7.62 17.14 0.87
N CYS A 80 -7.66 16.91 2.19
CA CYS A 80 -8.84 17.18 3.02
C CYS A 80 -8.93 18.63 3.55
N THR A 81 -7.88 19.45 3.41
CA THR A 81 -7.81 20.82 3.97
C THR A 81 -7.68 21.93 2.91
N VAL A 82 -8.01 23.18 3.26
CA VAL A 82 -8.27 24.28 2.29
C VAL A 82 -7.40 25.54 2.43
N VAL A 83 -6.33 25.54 3.24
CA VAL A 83 -5.65 26.80 3.63
C VAL A 83 -4.47 27.21 2.75
N ARG A 84 -3.59 26.30 2.33
CA ARG A 84 -2.49 26.53 1.37
C ARG A 84 -2.11 25.21 0.71
N CYS A 85 -1.44 25.24 -0.44
CA CYS A 85 -0.92 24.00 -1.01
C CYS A 85 0.29 23.52 -0.19
N PRO A 86 0.25 22.34 0.42
CA PRO A 86 1.39 21.81 1.17
C PRO A 86 2.52 21.29 0.26
N PHE A 87 2.24 21.06 -1.03
CA PHE A 87 3.20 20.45 -1.97
C PHE A 87 3.99 21.49 -2.77
N CYS A 88 3.28 22.37 -3.48
CA CYS A 88 3.87 23.25 -4.49
C CYS A 88 4.21 24.64 -3.94
N LYS A 89 3.65 25.01 -2.76
CA LYS A 89 3.73 26.34 -2.14
C LYS A 89 3.38 27.52 -3.07
N THR A 90 2.69 27.27 -4.18
CA THR A 90 2.28 28.30 -5.14
C THR A 90 1.36 29.34 -4.50
N GLU A 91 1.56 30.60 -4.86
CA GLU A 91 0.70 31.72 -4.48
C GLU A 91 -0.67 31.58 -5.16
N ASN A 92 -1.75 31.99 -4.50
CA ASN A 92 -3.15 31.79 -4.95
C ASN A 92 -3.61 30.33 -4.93
N TYR A 93 -3.51 29.71 -3.76
CA TYR A 93 -4.04 28.37 -3.54
C TYR A 93 -5.54 28.30 -3.81
N ALA A 94 -5.92 27.42 -4.73
CA ALA A 94 -7.30 27.10 -5.05
C ALA A 94 -7.47 25.60 -5.19
N VAL A 95 -8.67 25.13 -4.87
CA VAL A 95 -9.06 23.73 -5.03
C VAL A 95 -10.25 23.61 -5.97
N GLU A 96 -10.42 22.42 -6.51
CA GLU A 96 -11.62 22.00 -7.20
C GLU A 96 -12.14 20.70 -6.60
N TYR A 97 -13.46 20.56 -6.56
CA TYR A 97 -14.11 19.32 -6.16
C TYR A 97 -14.70 18.64 -7.39
N ARG A 98 -14.23 17.43 -7.68
CA ARG A 98 -14.70 16.64 -8.84
C ARG A 98 -15.76 15.61 -8.46
N GLY A 99 -16.26 15.60 -7.22
CA GLY A 99 -17.20 14.58 -6.74
C GLY A 99 -16.52 13.27 -6.34
N VAL A 100 -17.30 12.37 -5.74
CA VAL A 100 -16.92 10.96 -5.55
C VAL A 100 -16.70 10.32 -6.93
N LYS A 101 -15.69 9.46 -7.07
CA LYS A 101 -15.48 8.66 -8.29
C LYS A 101 -16.75 7.91 -8.67
N THR A 102 -17.13 8.02 -9.94
CA THR A 102 -18.30 7.33 -10.49
C THR A 102 -18.09 5.82 -10.54
N LYS A 103 -19.18 5.04 -10.66
CA LYS A 103 -19.07 3.58 -10.83
C LYS A 103 -18.31 3.21 -12.11
N GLU A 104 -18.46 3.98 -13.18
CA GLU A 104 -17.74 3.72 -14.43
C GLU A 104 -16.22 3.95 -14.26
N GLU A 105 -15.82 5.07 -13.64
CA GLU A 105 -14.40 5.35 -13.36
C GLU A 105 -13.76 4.26 -12.50
N LYS A 106 -14.49 3.76 -11.48
CA LYS A 106 -14.03 2.64 -10.65
C LYS A 106 -13.87 1.34 -11.44
N GLY A 107 -14.80 1.06 -12.36
CA GLY A 107 -14.71 -0.13 -13.20
C GLY A 107 -13.48 -0.09 -14.11
N LEU A 108 -13.13 1.07 -14.66
CA LEU A 108 -11.94 1.24 -15.48
C LEU A 108 -10.66 1.03 -14.66
N GLU A 109 -10.58 1.59 -13.44
CA GLU A 109 -9.44 1.39 -12.53
C GLU A 109 -9.25 -0.10 -12.21
N GLN A 110 -10.33 -0.83 -11.89
CA GLN A 110 -10.25 -2.27 -11.61
C GLN A 110 -9.79 -3.10 -12.82
N ILE A 111 -10.25 -2.75 -14.03
CA ILE A 111 -9.81 -3.42 -15.26
C ILE A 111 -8.32 -3.16 -15.49
N GLU A 112 -7.84 -1.93 -15.27
CA GLU A 112 -6.44 -1.59 -15.39
C GLU A 112 -5.57 -2.31 -14.36
N GLU A 113 -6.00 -2.32 -13.09
CA GLU A 113 -5.36 -3.08 -12.02
C GLU A 113 -5.26 -4.57 -12.35
N GLN A 114 -6.35 -5.17 -12.84
CA GLN A 114 -6.38 -6.57 -13.24
C GLN A 114 -5.38 -6.86 -14.37
N ARG A 115 -5.26 -5.96 -15.36
CA ARG A 115 -4.28 -6.09 -16.45
C ARG A 115 -2.84 -6.02 -15.94
N VAL A 116 -2.57 -5.15 -14.98
CA VAL A 116 -1.25 -5.04 -14.34
C VAL A 116 -0.92 -6.32 -13.58
N ILE A 117 -1.88 -6.87 -12.84
CA ILE A 117 -1.71 -8.15 -12.12
C ILE A 117 -1.40 -9.28 -13.11
N GLU A 118 -2.18 -9.40 -14.19
CA GLU A 118 -1.98 -10.42 -15.22
C GLU A 118 -0.60 -10.30 -15.91
N ALA A 119 -0.18 -9.08 -16.24
CA ALA A 119 1.14 -8.82 -16.81
C ALA A 119 2.26 -9.24 -15.85
N LYS A 120 2.15 -8.90 -14.56
CA LYS A 120 3.12 -9.31 -13.53
C LYS A 120 3.21 -10.82 -13.39
N ILE A 121 2.08 -11.52 -13.43
CA ILE A 121 2.06 -13.00 -13.35
C ILE A 121 2.77 -13.60 -14.57
N ARG A 122 2.46 -13.11 -15.78
CA ARG A 122 3.11 -13.59 -17.01
C ARG A 122 4.62 -13.39 -16.98
N MET A 123 5.09 -12.21 -16.59
CA MET A 123 6.53 -11.94 -16.49
C MET A 123 7.20 -12.90 -15.51
N ARG A 124 6.62 -13.10 -14.32
CA ARG A 124 7.16 -14.01 -13.32
C ARG A 124 7.19 -15.47 -13.79
N GLN A 125 6.16 -15.91 -14.51
CA GLN A 125 6.13 -17.26 -15.08
C GLN A 125 7.20 -17.44 -16.16
N GLN A 126 7.39 -16.44 -17.02
CA GLN A 126 8.44 -16.47 -18.03
C GLN A 126 9.84 -16.51 -17.39
N GLU A 127 10.09 -15.71 -16.35
CA GLU A 127 11.37 -15.73 -15.62
C GLU A 127 11.68 -17.12 -15.04
N ILE A 128 10.67 -17.81 -14.49
CA ILE A 128 10.82 -19.17 -13.97
C ILE A 128 11.14 -20.15 -15.11
N GLN A 129 10.42 -20.08 -16.23
CA GLN A 129 10.67 -20.95 -17.38
C GLN A 129 12.07 -20.74 -17.99
N ASP A 130 12.49 -19.48 -18.13
CA ASP A 130 13.82 -19.13 -18.64
C ASP A 130 14.94 -19.58 -17.69
N GLU A 131 14.67 -19.63 -16.38
CA GLU A 131 15.59 -20.17 -15.37
C GLU A 131 15.64 -21.70 -15.41
N GLU A 132 14.49 -22.37 -15.51
CA GLU A 132 14.40 -23.83 -15.68
C GLU A 132 15.13 -24.30 -16.95
N GLU A 133 14.94 -23.62 -18.08
CA GLU A 133 15.64 -23.93 -19.33
C GLU A 133 17.16 -23.74 -19.17
N ARG A 134 17.59 -22.64 -18.51
CA ARG A 134 19.02 -22.41 -18.22
C ARG A 134 19.61 -23.49 -17.31
N MET A 135 18.86 -24.00 -16.34
CA MET A 135 19.28 -25.08 -15.44
C MET A 135 19.37 -26.42 -16.17
N LEU A 136 18.36 -26.77 -17.00
CA LEU A 136 18.38 -27.97 -17.84
C LEU A 136 19.58 -27.97 -18.80
N LYS A 137 19.84 -26.84 -19.47
CA LYS A 137 20.98 -26.70 -20.40
C LYS A 137 22.34 -26.85 -19.70
N ARG A 138 22.48 -26.36 -18.46
CA ARG A 138 23.68 -26.58 -17.63
C ARG A 138 23.84 -28.04 -17.23
N GLN A 139 22.74 -28.70 -16.87
CA GLN A 139 22.74 -30.10 -16.47
C GLN A 139 23.10 -31.03 -17.65
N GLU A 140 22.54 -30.81 -18.85
CA GLU A 140 22.88 -31.57 -20.06
C GLU A 140 24.36 -31.46 -20.43
N LEU A 141 24.94 -30.26 -20.38
CA LEU A 141 26.37 -30.06 -20.64
C LEU A 141 27.27 -30.71 -19.57
N GLY A 142 26.80 -30.83 -18.33
CA GLY A 142 27.50 -31.49 -17.23
C GLY A 142 27.53 -33.03 -17.34
N TYR A 143 26.46 -33.66 -17.85
CA TYR A 143 26.40 -35.12 -18.01
C TYR A 143 27.26 -35.66 -19.17
N SER A 144 27.57 -34.84 -20.17
CA SER A 144 28.46 -35.25 -21.27
C SER A 144 29.96 -35.13 -20.95
N GLY A 145 30.34 -34.48 -19.83
CA GLY A 145 31.73 -34.23 -19.44
C GLY A 145 32.34 -35.23 -18.44
N GLY A 146 31.56 -36.21 -17.97
CA GLY A 146 31.98 -37.16 -16.93
C GLY A 146 32.72 -38.39 -17.47
N ASN A 147 33.88 -38.21 -18.10
CA ASN A 147 34.87 -39.28 -18.31
C ASN A 147 36.28 -38.68 -18.20
N MET A 148 36.69 -38.32 -16.99
CA MET A 148 38.10 -38.15 -16.64
C MET A 148 38.36 -38.94 -15.36
N SER A 149 39.15 -40.01 -15.50
CA SER A 149 39.61 -40.87 -14.41
C SER A 149 40.47 -40.06 -13.43
N PRO A 150 40.34 -40.24 -12.10
CA PRO A 150 41.27 -39.65 -11.16
C PRO A 150 42.59 -40.43 -11.29
N VAL A 151 43.55 -39.87 -12.03
CA VAL A 151 44.94 -40.33 -11.97
C VAL A 151 45.44 -40.02 -10.56
N GLY A 152 45.60 -41.08 -9.76
CA GLY A 152 46.16 -41.01 -8.42
C GLY A 152 47.58 -40.45 -8.48
N VAL A 153 47.81 -39.37 -7.73
CA VAL A 153 49.16 -38.93 -7.39
C VAL A 153 49.23 -38.93 -5.87
N GLU A 154 49.71 -40.05 -5.36
CA GLU A 154 50.15 -40.24 -3.99
C GLU A 154 51.61 -39.78 -3.89
N TYR A 155 51.89 -38.75 -3.08
CA TYR A 155 53.25 -38.52 -2.59
C TYR A 155 53.24 -37.88 -1.19
N SER A 156 53.40 -38.78 -0.22
CA SER A 156 54.22 -38.73 0.99
C SER A 156 54.27 -37.49 1.88
N SER A 157 53.88 -37.72 3.14
CA SER A 157 53.96 -36.88 4.33
C SER A 157 55.37 -36.43 4.71
N VAL A 158 55.48 -35.19 5.19
CA VAL A 158 56.43 -34.82 6.25
C VAL A 158 55.71 -34.01 7.32
N ALA A 159 55.74 -34.55 8.54
CA ALA A 159 55.14 -33.99 9.74
C ALA A 159 56.08 -32.98 10.42
N VAL A 160 55.53 -31.89 10.97
CA VAL A 160 56.11 -31.12 12.09
C VAL A 160 54.96 -30.69 13.03
N PRO A 161 55.13 -30.74 14.38
CA PRO A 161 54.01 -30.87 15.31
C PRO A 161 53.69 -29.62 16.18
N SER A 162 52.46 -29.67 16.74
CA SER A 162 52.00 -29.13 18.05
C SER A 162 51.87 -27.60 18.21
N SER A 163 50.71 -27.06 18.62
CA SER A 163 50.25 -27.18 20.02
C SER A 163 48.73 -26.96 20.24
N ARG A 164 48.10 -27.99 20.84
CA ARG A 164 47.12 -28.03 21.97
C ARG A 164 45.83 -27.17 21.93
N THR A 165 44.59 -27.67 21.68
CA THR A 165 43.67 -28.63 22.38
C THR A 165 42.63 -27.93 23.31
N PRO A 166 41.59 -28.59 23.89
CA PRO A 166 40.22 -28.64 23.35
C PRO A 166 39.12 -28.37 24.42
N VAL A 167 37.85 -28.09 24.05
CA VAL A 167 36.71 -28.44 24.94
C VAL A 167 35.40 -28.62 24.15
N GLU A 168 34.89 -29.86 24.22
CA GLU A 168 33.51 -30.34 24.44
C GLU A 168 32.35 -29.64 23.70
N SER A 169 31.69 -30.27 22.72
CA SER A 169 30.62 -31.30 22.83
C SER A 169 29.40 -30.82 23.63
N GLU A 170 28.32 -30.49 22.93
CA GLU A 170 26.95 -30.83 23.36
C GLU A 170 25.98 -30.82 22.18
N GLU A 171 24.93 -31.60 22.35
CA GLU A 171 24.13 -32.32 21.36
C GLU A 171 22.68 -31.82 21.48
N ILE A 172 21.82 -32.07 20.46
CA ILE A 172 20.34 -32.09 20.51
C ILE A 172 19.67 -30.68 20.74
N VAL A 173 18.47 -30.27 20.28
CA VAL A 173 17.19 -30.88 19.88
C VAL A 173 16.39 -29.86 19.02
N ALA A 174 15.62 -30.35 18.05
CA ALA A 174 14.54 -29.63 17.40
C ALA A 174 13.31 -29.49 18.32
N SER A 175 12.82 -28.28 18.56
CA SER A 175 11.50 -28.09 19.18
C SER A 175 10.71 -26.94 18.56
N LEU A 176 9.55 -27.34 18.04
CA LEU A 176 8.37 -26.54 17.72
C LEU A 176 8.08 -25.53 18.83
N ASN A 177 7.67 -24.31 18.47
CA ASN A 177 6.86 -23.50 19.37
C ASN A 177 5.75 -22.79 18.61
N SER A 178 4.56 -23.21 18.99
CA SER A 178 3.23 -22.86 18.54
C SER A 178 2.89 -21.39 18.73
N SER A 179 2.08 -20.89 17.79
CA SER A 179 1.27 -19.69 17.87
C SER A 179 0.40 -19.59 19.13
N PRO A 180 0.23 -18.39 19.74
CA PRO A 180 -0.82 -18.16 20.73
C PRO A 180 -2.11 -17.66 20.06
N SER A 181 -3.20 -18.40 20.26
CA SER A 181 -4.57 -17.96 19.97
C SER A 181 -5.00 -16.79 20.87
N PRO A 182 -5.85 -15.85 20.38
CA PRO A 182 -6.29 -14.71 21.16
C PRO A 182 -7.35 -15.11 22.20
N MET A 183 -7.14 -14.73 23.47
CA MET A 183 -8.13 -14.90 24.52
C MET A 183 -9.26 -13.89 24.39
N ILE A 184 -10.49 -14.39 24.34
CA ILE A 184 -11.74 -13.63 24.41
C ILE A 184 -11.89 -13.04 25.82
N ARG A 185 -12.02 -11.71 25.92
CA ARG A 185 -12.21 -10.97 27.17
C ARG A 185 -13.70 -10.96 27.57
N PRO A 186 -14.09 -11.32 28.80
CA PRO A 186 -15.48 -11.19 29.25
C PRO A 186 -15.84 -9.74 29.64
N PRO A 187 -17.12 -9.34 29.52
CA PRO A 187 -17.59 -7.98 29.81
C PRO A 187 -17.69 -7.70 31.33
N PRO A 188 -17.64 -6.42 31.76
CA PRO A 188 -17.68 -6.03 33.16
C PRO A 188 -19.08 -6.18 33.76
N ARG A 189 -19.12 -6.63 35.02
CA ARG A 189 -20.33 -6.76 35.84
C ARG A 189 -20.82 -5.37 36.27
N THR A 190 -22.09 -5.10 36.01
CA THR A 190 -22.85 -3.97 36.58
C THR A 190 -23.19 -4.27 38.04
N ASN A 191 -22.65 -3.48 38.97
CA ASN A 191 -23.14 -3.46 40.35
C ASN A 191 -24.40 -2.60 40.43
N ARG A 192 -25.42 -3.14 41.07
CA ARG A 192 -26.66 -2.47 41.47
C ARG A 192 -26.61 -2.27 42.99
#